data_AF-A0A3C1L3F0-F1
#
_entry.id   AF-A0A3C1L3F0-F1
#
_cell.length_a   1.000
_cell.length_b   1.000
_cell.length_c   1.000
_cell.angle_alpha   90.00
_cell.angle_beta   90.00
_cell.angle_gamma   90.00
#
_symmetry.space_group_name_H-M   'P 1'
#
loop_
_entity.id
_entity.type
_entity.pdbx_description
1 polymer ?
#
loop_
_entity_poly.entity_id
_entity_poly.type
_entity_poly.pdbx_seq_one_letter_code
_entity_poly.pdbx_strand_id
1 'polypeptide(L)'
;VAWIGGALCLWATYLLTSRRLRQGRSVAAVMAAITPIATVVTLPLGLFVFPGTLGQLTWRSVVFIVILAALTGTAAHGLMVFAQQSVPIGVISMLQVSQPALAVLWSVLFLGSTVRPIQIGGMALVIAGLAIVTIQTQRSSSTG
;
A
#
# COMPACT_ATOMS: atom_id res chain seq x y z
N VAL A 1 2.46 -6.03 -19.48
CA VAL A 1 2.64 -4.55 -19.55
C VAL A 1 1.31 -3.80 -19.38
N ALA A 2 0.24 -4.14 -20.12
CA ALA A 2 -1.07 -3.47 -20.00
C ALA A 2 -1.63 -3.44 -18.56
N TRP A 3 -1.53 -4.53 -17.80
CA TRP A 3 -2.00 -4.62 -16.41
C TRP A 3 -1.24 -3.71 -15.44
N ILE A 4 0.05 -3.44 -15.72
CA ILE A 4 0.88 -2.53 -14.90
C ILE A 4 0.37 -1.09 -15.07
N GLY A 5 0.11 -0.68 -16.31
CA GLY A 5 -0.47 0.63 -16.59
C GLY A 5 -1.84 0.81 -15.93
N GLY A 6 -2.71 -0.21 -16.04
CA GLY A 6 -4.02 -0.20 -15.37
C GLY A 6 -3.93 -0.06 -13.85
N ALA A 7 -3.03 -0.83 -13.21
CA ALA A 7 -2.81 -0.75 -11.77
C ALA A 7 -2.30 0.63 -11.32
N LEU A 8 -1.37 1.23 -12.07
CA LEU A 8 -0.84 2.56 -11.79
C LEU A 8 -1.92 3.63 -11.91
N CYS A 9 -2.77 3.57 -12.94
CA CYS A 9 -3.90 4.49 -13.11
C CYS A 9 -4.89 4.37 -11.94
N LEU A 10 -5.31 3.15 -11.59
CA LEU A 10 -6.22 2.91 -10.46
C LEU A 10 -5.65 3.45 -9.15
N TRP A 11 -4.35 3.24 -8.91
CA TRP A 11 -3.68 3.73 -7.71
C TRP A 11 -3.62 5.26 -7.65
N ALA A 12 -3.25 5.90 -8.76
CA ALA A 12 -3.21 7.36 -8.85
C ALA A 12 -4.60 7.97 -8.65
N THR A 13 -5.62 7.41 -9.30
CA THR A 13 -7.02 7.83 -9.14
C THR A 13 -7.50 7.67 -7.70
N TYR A 14 -7.13 6.57 -7.03
CA TYR A 14 -7.45 6.35 -5.62
C TYR A 14 -6.82 7.43 -4.72
N LEU A 15 -5.52 7.74 -4.88
CA LEU A 15 -4.83 8.75 -4.08
C LEU A 15 -5.41 10.16 -4.29
N LEU A 16 -5.74 10.51 -5.53
CA LEU A 16 -6.33 11.81 -5.87
C LEU A 16 -7.77 11.93 -5.33
N THR A 17 -8.60 10.91 -5.53
CA THR A 17 -10.00 10.91 -5.10
C THR A 17 -10.10 10.87 -3.57
N SER A 18 -9.29 10.06 -2.89
CA SER A 18 -9.26 9.99 -1.42
C SER A 18 -8.88 11.32 -0.79
N ARG A 19 -7.88 12.03 -1.35
CA ARG A 19 -7.50 13.37 -0.86
C ARG A 19 -8.63 14.39 -1.04
N ARG A 20 -9.33 14.37 -2.18
CA ARG A 20 -10.50 15.25 -2.42
C ARG A 20 -11.64 14.94 -1.46
N LEU A 21 -12.00 13.67 -1.30
CA LEU A 21 -13.06 13.23 -0.38
C LEU A 21 -12.78 13.56 1.08
N ARG A 22 -11.49 13.67 1.45
CA ARG A 22 -11.06 14.04 2.80
C ARG A 22 -11.19 15.54 3.11
N GLN A 23 -11.39 16.42 2.13
CA GLN A 23 -11.59 17.86 2.34
C GLN A 23 -12.97 18.18 2.95
N GLY A 24 -13.20 17.74 4.19
CA GLY A 24 -14.44 17.97 4.94
C GLY A 24 -15.02 16.74 5.63
N ARG A 25 -14.37 15.56 5.57
CA ARG A 25 -14.86 14.32 6.21
C ARG A 25 -13.81 13.72 7.15
N SER A 26 -14.26 13.10 8.24
CA SER A 26 -13.37 12.40 9.18
C SER A 26 -12.75 11.15 8.53
N VAL A 27 -11.54 10.77 8.97
CA VAL A 27 -10.84 9.58 8.48
C VAL A 27 -11.66 8.32 8.71
N ALA A 28 -12.32 8.23 9.86
CA ALA A 28 -13.21 7.11 10.18
C ALA A 28 -14.38 7.01 9.19
N ALA A 29 -14.99 8.14 8.80
CA ALA A 29 -16.09 8.14 7.82
C ALA A 29 -15.61 7.72 6.41
N VAL A 30 -14.41 8.15 6.01
CA VAL A 30 -13.81 7.76 4.73
C VAL A 30 -13.47 6.26 4.72
N MET A 31 -12.83 5.76 5.77
CA MET A 31 -12.50 4.33 5.89
C MET A 31 -13.74 3.45 6.03
N ALA A 32 -14.76 3.88 6.78
CA ALA A 32 -16.03 3.16 6.90
C ALA A 32 -16.76 3.02 5.55
N ALA A 33 -16.55 3.94 4.61
CA ALA A 33 -17.09 3.83 3.26
C ALA A 33 -16.19 2.96 2.33
N ILE A 34 -14.88 3.15 2.38
CA ILE A 34 -13.94 2.46 1.47
C ILE A 34 -13.80 0.98 1.82
N THR A 35 -13.73 0.61 3.10
CA THR A 35 -13.47 -0.78 3.51
C THR A 35 -14.57 -1.74 3.05
N PRO A 36 -15.88 -1.46 3.21
CA PRO A 36 -16.94 -2.31 2.67
C PRO A 36 -16.92 -2.40 1.15
N ILE A 37 -16.66 -1.30 0.45
CA ILE A 37 -16.54 -1.31 -1.02
C ILE A 37 -15.39 -2.24 -1.44
N ALA A 38 -14.24 -2.12 -0.78
CA ALA A 38 -13.10 -3.01 -1.03
C ALA A 38 -13.47 -4.47 -0.79
N THR A 39 -14.20 -4.80 0.28
CA THR A 39 -14.68 -6.15 0.55
C THR A 39 -15.61 -6.66 -0.55
N VAL A 40 -16.60 -5.87 -0.95
CA VAL A 40 -17.56 -6.25 -2.01
C VAL A 40 -16.89 -6.47 -3.36
N VAL A 41 -15.81 -5.75 -3.65
CA VAL A 41 -15.06 -5.92 -4.91
C VAL A 41 -14.07 -7.09 -4.84
N THR A 42 -13.33 -7.22 -3.74
CA THR A 42 -12.25 -8.22 -3.62
C THR A 42 -12.74 -9.61 -3.25
N LEU A 43 -13.82 -9.73 -2.46
CA LEU A 43 -14.33 -11.03 -2.03
C LEU A 43 -14.83 -11.88 -3.21
N PRO A 44 -15.69 -11.38 -4.13
CA PRO A 44 -16.12 -12.18 -5.28
C PRO A 44 -14.96 -12.56 -6.20
N LEU A 45 -14.01 -11.65 -6.38
CA LEU A 45 -12.80 -11.91 -7.17
C LEU A 45 -11.99 -13.06 -6.54
N GLY A 46 -11.80 -13.05 -5.22
CA GLY A 46 -11.10 -14.12 -4.51
C GLY A 46 -11.80 -15.47 -4.66
N LEU A 47 -13.14 -15.51 -4.55
CA LEU A 47 -13.93 -16.73 -4.71
C LEU A 47 -13.88 -17.28 -6.14
N PHE A 48 -13.84 -16.39 -7.14
CA PHE A 48 -13.77 -16.77 -8.54
C PHE A 48 -12.38 -17.28 -8.95
N VAL A 49 -11.32 -16.60 -8.49
CA VAL A 49 -9.92 -16.96 -8.84
C VAL A 49 -9.45 -18.19 -8.06
N PHE A 50 -9.91 -18.38 -6.82
CA PHE A 50 -9.49 -19.47 -5.95
C PHE A 50 -10.68 -20.33 -5.49
N PRO A 51 -11.34 -21.07 -6.41
CA PRO A 51 -12.52 -21.86 -6.07
C PRO A 51 -12.18 -22.94 -5.03
N GLY A 52 -13.08 -23.15 -4.06
CA GLY A 52 -12.94 -24.20 -3.03
C GLY A 52 -12.03 -23.86 -1.84
N THR A 53 -11.34 -22.71 -1.84
CA THR A 53 -10.45 -22.31 -0.72
C THR A 53 -11.18 -22.06 0.60
N LEU A 54 -12.46 -21.69 0.57
CA LEU A 54 -13.25 -21.51 1.80
C LEU A 54 -13.38 -22.80 2.61
N GLY A 55 -13.39 -23.97 1.95
CA GLY A 55 -13.44 -25.27 2.63
C GLY A 55 -12.13 -25.65 3.34
N GLN A 56 -11.04 -24.94 3.07
CA GLN A 56 -9.72 -25.15 3.68
C GLN A 56 -9.43 -24.14 4.80
N LEU A 57 -10.39 -23.28 5.15
CA LEU A 57 -10.22 -22.29 6.21
C LEU A 57 -10.17 -22.96 7.57
N THR A 58 -9.00 -22.91 8.20
CA THR A 58 -8.86 -23.26 9.62
C THR A 58 -9.19 -22.05 10.49
N TRP A 59 -9.57 -22.29 11.76
CA TRP A 59 -9.76 -21.21 12.73
C TRP A 59 -8.53 -20.30 12.85
N ARG A 60 -7.33 -20.90 12.80
CA ARG A 60 -6.05 -20.17 12.80
C ARG A 60 -5.94 -19.24 11.59
N SER A 61 -6.35 -19.68 10.40
CA SER A 61 -6.38 -18.84 9.19
C SER A 61 -7.31 -17.65 9.36
N VAL A 62 -8.51 -17.87 9.93
CA VAL A 62 -9.48 -16.78 10.19
C VAL A 62 -8.90 -15.74 11.13
N VAL A 63 -8.23 -16.14 12.21
CA VAL A 63 -7.57 -15.21 13.14
C VAL A 63 -6.54 -14.34 12.41
N PHE A 64 -5.68 -14.92 11.58
CA PHE A 64 -4.72 -14.14 10.80
C PHE A 64 -5.37 -13.21 9.79
N ILE A 65 -6.44 -13.66 9.12
CA ILE A 65 -7.21 -12.82 8.18
C ILE A 65 -7.78 -11.59 8.92
N VAL A 66 -8.38 -11.79 10.09
CA VAL A 66 -8.93 -10.69 10.90
C VAL A 66 -7.83 -9.74 11.36
N ILE A 67 -6.70 -10.26 11.83
CA ILE A 67 -5.54 -9.44 12.24
C ILE A 67 -5.04 -8.59 11.08
N LEU A 68 -4.85 -9.18 9.89
CA LEU A 68 -4.40 -8.47 8.70
C LEU A 68 -5.43 -7.44 8.23
N ALA A 69 -6.71 -7.80 8.19
CA ALA A 69 -7.78 -6.88 7.80
C ALA A 69 -7.86 -5.66 8.74
N ALA A 70 -7.69 -5.88 10.05
CA ALA A 70 -7.67 -4.80 11.03
C ALA A 70 -6.40 -3.95 10.93
N LEU A 71 -5.21 -4.56 10.96
CA LEU A 71 -3.94 -3.84 11.00
C LEU A 71 -3.57 -3.20 9.66
N THR A 72 -3.48 -3.99 8.60
CA THR A 72 -3.03 -3.48 7.29
C THR A 72 -4.19 -2.91 6.49
N GLY A 73 -5.35 -3.59 6.51
CA GLY A 73 -6.53 -3.16 5.77
C GLY A 73 -7.14 -1.87 6.32
N THR A 74 -7.28 -1.74 7.63
CA THR A 74 -8.00 -0.60 8.24
C THR A 74 -7.07 0.40 8.91
N ALA A 75 -6.20 -0.04 9.83
CA ALA A 75 -5.37 0.89 10.61
C ALA A 75 -4.30 1.56 9.75
N ALA A 76 -3.52 0.81 8.97
CA ALA A 76 -2.46 1.36 8.12
C ALA A 76 -3.03 2.26 7.00
N HIS A 77 -4.12 1.83 6.34
CA HIS A 77 -4.81 2.65 5.35
C HIS A 77 -5.46 3.88 5.98
N GLY A 78 -6.05 3.76 7.17
CA GLY A 78 -6.60 4.88 7.92
C GLY A 78 -5.53 5.90 8.28
N LEU A 79 -4.35 5.46 8.71
CA LEU A 79 -3.20 6.32 8.98
C LEU A 79 -2.71 7.00 7.69
N MET A 80 -2.70 6.28 6.57
CA MET A 80 -2.35 6.84 5.27
C MET A 80 -3.35 7.93 4.84
N VAL A 81 -4.65 7.61 4.89
CA VAL A 81 -5.71 8.58 4.65
C VAL A 81 -5.54 9.74 5.61
N PHE A 82 -5.17 9.51 6.88
CA PHE A 82 -4.89 10.54 7.89
C PHE A 82 -3.65 11.41 7.57
N ALA A 83 -2.65 10.90 6.88
CA ALA A 83 -1.49 11.69 6.46
C ALA A 83 -1.82 12.68 5.32
N GLN A 84 -2.79 12.36 4.44
CA GLN A 84 -3.11 13.16 3.24
C GLN A 84 -3.59 14.62 3.47
N GLN A 85 -3.88 15.03 4.71
CA GLN A 85 -4.37 16.36 5.12
C GLN A 85 -3.19 17.30 5.27
N SER A 86 -2.09 16.79 5.84
CA SER A 86 -0.88 17.56 6.14
C SER A 86 0.26 17.23 5.19
N VAL A 87 0.24 16.06 4.54
CA VAL A 87 1.33 15.57 3.69
C VAL A 87 0.90 15.57 2.22
N PRO A 88 1.67 16.20 1.30
CA PRO A 88 1.40 16.15 -0.13
C PRO A 88 1.40 14.71 -0.66
N ILE A 89 0.51 14.41 -1.63
CA ILE A 89 0.41 13.06 -2.25
C ILE A 89 1.77 12.63 -2.80
N GLY A 90 2.54 13.54 -3.40
CA GLY A 90 3.87 13.24 -3.90
C GLY A 90 4.74 12.61 -2.82
N VAL A 91 4.79 13.19 -1.62
CA VAL A 91 5.61 12.69 -0.50
C VAL A 91 5.11 11.34 -0.01
N ILE A 92 3.78 11.17 0.07
CA ILE A 92 3.16 9.90 0.40
C ILE A 92 3.55 8.80 -0.58
N SER A 93 3.44 9.06 -1.89
CA SER A 93 3.83 8.11 -2.93
C SER A 93 5.33 7.77 -2.83
N MET A 94 6.18 8.75 -2.53
CA MET A 94 7.62 8.54 -2.37
C MET A 94 7.94 7.66 -1.14
N LEU A 95 7.21 7.83 -0.03
CA LEU A 95 7.33 6.95 1.14
C LEU A 95 6.87 5.52 0.86
N GLN A 96 5.77 5.32 0.11
CA GLN A 96 5.29 3.99 -0.25
C GLN A 96 6.34 3.20 -1.04
N VAL A 97 7.13 3.90 -1.84
CA VAL A 97 8.15 3.29 -2.67
C VAL A 97 9.36 2.80 -1.85
N SER A 98 9.48 3.19 -0.58
CA SER A 98 10.42 2.59 0.38
C SER A 98 9.91 1.27 1.02
N GLN A 99 8.61 0.96 0.90
CA GLN A 99 8.00 -0.23 1.52
C GLN A 99 8.69 -1.55 1.14
N PRO A 100 9.13 -1.79 -0.11
CA PRO A 100 9.83 -3.03 -0.47
C PRO A 100 11.14 -3.21 0.32
N ALA A 101 11.90 -2.13 0.53
CA ALA A 101 13.14 -2.18 1.29
C ALA A 101 12.88 -2.47 2.77
N LEU A 102 11.87 -1.81 3.35
CA LEU A 102 11.43 -2.06 4.72
C LEU A 102 10.91 -3.48 4.90
N ALA A 103 10.18 -4.02 3.91
CA ALA A 103 9.69 -5.40 3.95
C ALA A 103 10.84 -6.41 4.02
N VAL A 104 11.91 -6.20 3.26
CA VAL A 104 13.11 -7.06 3.34
C VAL A 104 13.79 -6.92 4.70
N LEU A 105 13.94 -5.70 5.21
CA LEU A 105 14.49 -5.47 6.56
C LEU A 105 13.70 -6.25 7.62
N TRP A 106 12.37 -6.15 7.60
CA TRP A 106 11.52 -6.88 8.53
C TRP A 106 11.58 -8.40 8.32
N SER A 107 11.74 -8.87 7.08
CA SER A 107 11.95 -10.29 6.79
C SER A 107 13.22 -10.83 7.44
N VAL A 108 14.32 -10.07 7.38
CA VAL A 108 15.57 -10.45 8.04
C VAL A 108 15.39 -10.49 9.56
N LEU A 109 14.77 -9.46 10.13
CA LEU A 109 14.63 -9.32 11.58
C LEU A 109 13.67 -10.34 12.20
N PHE A 110 12.53 -10.62 11.57
CA PHE A 110 11.48 -11.46 12.14
C PHE A 110 11.43 -12.89 11.58
N LEU A 111 11.80 -13.08 10.32
CA LEU A 111 11.77 -14.41 9.68
C LEU A 111 13.16 -15.06 9.59
N GLY A 112 14.23 -14.36 9.99
CA GLY A 112 15.60 -14.88 9.91
C GLY A 112 16.08 -15.16 8.48
N SER A 113 15.43 -14.54 7.48
CA SER A 113 15.78 -14.75 6.07
C SER A 113 17.17 -14.21 5.76
N THR A 114 17.99 -14.97 5.03
CA THR A 114 19.30 -14.52 4.58
C THR A 114 19.20 -13.74 3.26
N VAL A 115 19.82 -12.57 3.21
CA VAL A 115 19.86 -11.71 2.01
C VAL A 115 21.18 -11.92 1.29
N ARG A 116 21.13 -12.28 0.01
CA ARG A 116 22.34 -12.44 -0.80
C ARG A 116 23.00 -11.08 -1.03
N PRO A 117 24.34 -10.98 -1.09
CA PRO A 117 25.02 -9.71 -1.34
C PRO A 117 24.53 -8.97 -2.60
N ILE A 118 24.20 -9.71 -3.68
CA ILE A 118 23.64 -9.13 -4.90
C ILE A 118 22.24 -8.51 -4.71
N GLN A 119 21.43 -9.06 -3.80
CA GLN A 119 20.11 -8.50 -3.46
C GLN A 119 20.28 -7.20 -2.68
N ILE A 120 21.29 -7.11 -1.81
CA ILE A 120 21.63 -5.85 -1.11
C ILE A 120 22.01 -4.78 -2.13
N GLY A 121 22.86 -5.12 -3.11
CA GLY A 121 23.22 -4.21 -4.20
C GLY A 121 22.00 -3.75 -5.03
N GLY A 122 21.10 -4.68 -5.37
CA GLY A 122 19.85 -4.36 -6.07
C GLY A 122 18.92 -3.45 -5.25
N MET A 123 18.79 -3.70 -3.95
CA MET A 123 17.99 -2.85 -3.05
C MET A 123 18.57 -1.45 -2.94
N ALA A 124 19.90 -1.33 -2.80
CA ALA A 124 20.57 -0.03 -2.76
C ALA A 124 20.35 0.76 -4.06
N LEU A 125 20.46 0.09 -5.22
CA LEU A 125 20.20 0.69 -6.52
C LEU A 125 18.75 1.19 -6.65
N VAL A 126 17.78 0.36 -6.23
CA VAL A 126 16.36 0.74 -6.23
C VAL A 126 16.14 1.95 -5.32
N ILE A 127 16.58 1.92 -4.06
CA ILE A 127 16.45 3.05 -3.12
C ILE A 127 17.09 4.32 -3.69
N ALA A 128 18.28 4.23 -4.28
CA ALA A 128 18.98 5.36 -4.87
C ALA A 128 18.21 5.96 -6.06
N GLY A 129 17.75 5.13 -7.00
CA GLY A 129 16.92 5.59 -8.13
C GLY A 129 15.65 6.30 -7.66
N LEU A 130 15.01 5.76 -6.62
CA LEU A 130 13.81 6.33 -6.03
C LEU A 130 14.08 7.66 -5.31
N ALA A 131 15.18 7.76 -4.58
CA ALA A 131 15.61 9.00 -3.94
C ALA A 131 15.87 10.10 -4.98
N ILE A 132 16.53 9.76 -6.10
CA ILE A 132 16.80 10.71 -7.20
C ILE A 132 15.49 11.24 -7.80
N VAL A 133 14.58 10.34 -8.20
CA VAL A 133 13.28 10.74 -8.79
C VAL A 133 12.47 11.58 -7.79
N THR A 134 12.51 11.20 -6.52
CA THR A 134 11.84 11.91 -5.42
C THR A 134 12.35 13.35 -5.30
N ILE A 135 13.67 13.53 -5.22
CA ILE A 135 14.31 14.84 -5.10
C ILE A 135 14.01 15.70 -6.33
N GLN A 136 14.07 15.13 -7.53
CA GLN A 136 13.76 15.87 -8.77
C GLN A 136 12.31 16.36 -8.78
N THR A 137 11.35 15.50 -8.41
CA THR A 137 9.92 15.84 -8.39
C THR A 137 9.60 16.93 -7.36
N GLN A 138 10.25 16.91 -6.20
CA GLN A 138 10.10 17.97 -5.19
C GLN A 138 10.65 19.31 -5.68
N ARG A 139 11.83 19.31 -6.33
CA ARG A 139 12.47 20.55 -6.84
C ARG A 139 11.63 21.21 -7.92
N SER A 140 11.09 20.44 -8.86
CA SER A 140 10.19 20.96 -9.91
C SER A 140 8.91 21.59 -9.36
N SER A 141 8.44 21.13 -8.20
CA SER A 141 7.25 21.66 -7.52
C SER A 141 7.53 22.95 -6.73
N SER A 142 8.80 23.30 -6.51
CA SER A 142 9.23 24.50 -5.76
C SER A 142 9.65 25.70 -6.64
N THR A 143 9.79 25.48 -7.95
CA THR A 143 10.18 26.50 -8.94
C THR A 143 9.04 26.93 -9.88
N GLY A 144 7.79 26.52 -9.61
CA GLY A 144 6.58 26.98 -10.31
C GLY A 144 5.56 27.49 -9.32
#